data_AF-A0A1W9IJN4-F1
#
_entry.id   AF-A0A1W9IJN4-F1
#
_cell.length_a   1.000
_cell.length_b   1.000
_cell.length_c   1.000
_cell.angle_alpha   90.00
_cell.angle_beta   90.00
_cell.angle_gamma   90.00
#
_symmetry.space_group_name_H-M   'P 1'
#
loop_
_entity.id
_entity.type
_entity.pdbx_description
1 polymer ?
#
loop_
_entity_poly.entity_id
_entity_poly.type
_entity_poly.pdbx_seq_one_letter_code
_entity_poly.pdbx_strand_id
1 'polypeptide(L)' 'YKEVLNRLETESPGTKQYFYWGFLEKQRKQGATSAPTTMAEKDQTILHPCMSCGQPTTAESCSYCKLMARAKSAVPH' A
#
# COMPACT_ATOMS: atom_id res chain seq x y z
N TYR A 1 13.92 3.38 9.39
CA TYR A 1 12.79 2.93 10.23
C TYR A 1 13.07 1.61 10.95
N LYS A 2 13.57 0.55 10.27
CA LYS A 2 13.84 -0.75 10.90
C LYS A 2 14.84 -0.66 12.06
N GLU A 3 15.89 0.14 11.93
CA GLU A 3 16.90 0.33 12.98
C GLU A 3 16.31 0.90 14.27
N VAL A 4 15.46 1.91 14.16
CA VAL A 4 14.74 2.50 15.31
C VAL A 4 13.84 1.45 15.97
N LEU A 5 13.07 0.69 15.17
CA LEU A 5 12.24 -0.40 15.69
C LEU A 5 13.08 -1.51 16.35
N ASN A 6 14.28 -1.80 15.85
CA ASN A 6 15.17 -2.78 16.44
C ASN A 6 15.69 -2.31 17.80
N ARG A 7 16.10 -1.04 17.92
CA ARG A 7 16.52 -0.47 19.19
C ARG A 7 15.42 -0.54 20.26
N LEU A 8 14.20 -0.14 19.90
CA LEU A 8 13.05 -0.21 20.80
C LEU A 8 12.71 -1.64 21.23
N GLU A 9 12.85 -2.61 20.32
CA GLU A 9 12.66 -4.03 20.63
C GLU A 9 13.72 -4.57 21.60
N THR A 10 14.97 -4.11 21.47
CA THR A 10 16.06 -4.47 22.38
C THR A 10 15.84 -3.90 23.78
N GLU A 11 15.40 -2.64 23.88
CA GLU A 11 15.12 -1.97 25.16
C GLU A 11 13.80 -2.46 25.79
N SER A 12 12.84 -2.88 24.96
CA SER A 12 11.51 -3.37 25.38
C SER A 12 11.03 -4.51 24.45
N PRO A 13 11.29 -5.77 24.81
CA PRO A 13 10.89 -6.94 24.01
C PRO A 13 9.36 -6.98 23.78
N GLY A 14 8.96 -7.29 22.55
CA GLY A 14 7.56 -7.34 22.12
C GLY A 14 7.04 -6.05 21.48
N THR A 15 7.81 -4.96 21.47
CA THR A 15 7.37 -3.64 20.97
C THR A 15 6.90 -3.68 19.51
N LYS A 16 7.61 -4.38 18.62
CA LYS A 16 7.22 -4.52 17.20
C LYS A 16 5.88 -5.24 17.05
N GLN A 17 5.69 -6.32 17.83
CA GLN A 17 4.46 -7.10 17.81
C GLN A 17 3.29 -6.25 18.32
N TYR A 18 3.44 -5.65 19.51
CA TYR A 18 2.41 -4.80 20.11
C TYR A 18 2.02 -3.65 19.19
N PHE A 19 2.98 -2.98 18.57
CA PHE A 19 2.73 -1.92 17.60
C PHE A 19 1.92 -2.41 16.40
N TYR A 20 2.34 -3.51 15.76
CA TYR A 20 1.68 -4.04 14.57
C TYR A 20 0.26 -4.52 14.86
N TRP A 21 0.09 -5.31 15.92
CA TRP A 21 -1.23 -5.80 16.33
C TRP A 21 -2.17 -4.67 16.75
N GLY A 22 -1.67 -3.69 17.52
CA GLY A 22 -2.43 -2.52 17.91
C GLY A 22 -2.88 -1.69 16.70
N PHE A 23 -2.03 -1.54 15.69
CA PHE A 23 -2.38 -0.88 14.43
C PHE A 23 -3.50 -1.61 13.68
N LEU A 24 -3.40 -2.93 13.50
CA LEU A 24 -4.42 -3.74 12.83
C LEU A 24 -5.76 -3.70 13.57
N GLU A 25 -5.74 -3.85 14.89
CA GLU A 25 -6.96 -3.83 15.71
C GLU A 25 -7.65 -2.47 15.67
N LYS A 26 -6.88 -1.38 15.64
CA LYS A 26 -7.42 -0.02 15.47
C LYS A 26 -8.09 0.16 14.11
N GLN A 27 -7.47 -0.32 13.03
CA GLN A 27 -8.08 -0.27 11.70
C GLN A 27 -9.37 -1.09 11.61
N ARG A 28 -9.38 -2.29 12.20
CA ARG A 28 -10.58 -3.14 12.27
C ARG A 28 -11.75 -2.42 12.97
N LYS A 29 -11.46 -1.73 14.08
CA LYS A 29 -12.47 -0.94 14.83
C LYS A 29 -12.98 0.26 14.03
N GLN A 30 -12.10 0.99 13.35
CA GLN A 30 -12.49 2.15 12.54
C GLN A 30 -13.32 1.76 11.32
N GLY A 31 -12.98 0.64 10.66
CA GLY A 31 -13.76 0.08 9.55
C GLY A 31 -15.15 -0.41 9.96
N ALA A 32 -15.40 -0.66 11.26
CA ALA A 32 -16.71 -1.05 11.78
C ALA A 32 -17.64 0.15 12.06
N THR A 33 -17.11 1.37 12.18
CA THR A 33 -17.90 2.58 12.49
C THR A 33 -18.41 3.34 11.26
N SER A 34 -17.82 3.11 10.08
CA SER A 34 -18.38 3.47 8.78
C SER A 34 -18.97 2.20 8.15
N ALA A 35 -20.08 2.27 7.41
CA ALA A 35 -20.63 1.10 6.69
C ALA A 35 -19.50 0.27 6.05
N PRO A 36 -19.51 -1.06 6.18
CA PRO A 36 -18.32 -1.89 5.99
C PRO A 36 -18.00 -2.00 4.50
N THR A 37 -17.50 -0.94 3.90
CA THR A 37 -16.83 -1.01 2.61
C THR A 37 -15.44 -1.56 2.91
N THR A 38 -15.28 -2.86 2.72
CA THR A 38 -13.98 -3.53 2.79
C THR A 38 -12.97 -2.78 1.93
N MET A 39 -11.67 -2.88 2.23
CA MET A 39 -10.65 -2.29 1.35
C MET A 39 -10.79 -2.80 -0.08
N ALA A 40 -11.19 -4.06 -0.25
CA ALA A 40 -11.51 -4.65 -1.55
C ALA A 40 -12.67 -3.92 -2.27
N GLU A 41 -13.76 -3.57 -1.57
CA GLU A 41 -14.86 -2.81 -2.16
C GLU A 41 -14.48 -1.34 -2.47
N LYS A 42 -13.66 -0.71 -1.62
CA LYS A 42 -13.12 0.63 -1.91
C LYS A 42 -12.18 0.61 -3.12
N ASP A 43 -11.33 -0.40 -3.20
CA ASP A 43 -10.42 -0.63 -4.31
C ASP A 43 -11.21 -0.87 -5.60
N GLN A 44 -12.29 -1.65 -5.57
CA GLN A 44 -13.18 -1.82 -6.73
C GLN A 44 -13.86 -0.53 -7.19
N THR A 45 -14.13 0.41 -6.28
CA THR A 45 -14.81 1.68 -6.61
C THR A 45 -13.88 2.70 -7.28
N ILE A 46 -12.55 2.56 -7.12
CA ILE A 46 -11.55 3.56 -7.55
C ILE A 46 -10.65 2.99 -8.67
N LEU A 47 -10.42 1.68 -8.69
CA LEU A 47 -9.54 1.04 -9.67
C LEU A 47 -10.23 0.85 -11.02
N HIS A 48 -9.49 1.16 -12.07
CA HIS A 48 -9.85 0.91 -13.46
C HIS A 48 -8.68 0.22 -14.20
N PRO A 49 -8.92 -0.42 -15.36
CA PRO A 49 -7.85 -1.04 -16.14
C PRO A 49 -6.85 -0.01 -16.69
N CYS A 50 -5.55 -0.29 -16.57
CA CYS A 50 -4.49 0.50 -17.19
C CYS A 50 -4.63 0.49 -18.72
N MET A 51 -4.58 1.66 -19.37
CA MET A 51 -4.70 1.76 -20.84
C MET A 51 -3.58 1.02 -21.61
N SER A 52 -2.42 0.78 -20.97
CA SER A 52 -1.27 0.14 -21.62
C SER A 52 -1.20 -1.38 -21.43
N CYS A 53 -1.70 -1.91 -20.30
CA CYS A 53 -1.52 -3.32 -19.95
C CYS A 53 -2.75 -4.01 -19.33
N GLY A 54 -3.85 -3.27 -19.11
CA GLY A 54 -5.09 -3.80 -18.55
C GLY A 54 -5.09 -4.11 -17.05
N GLN A 55 -3.94 -4.04 -16.36
CA GLN A 55 -3.86 -4.29 -14.91
C GLN A 55 -4.57 -3.18 -14.10
N PRO A 56 -5.13 -3.47 -12.91
CA PRO A 56 -5.83 -2.49 -12.08
C PRO A 56 -4.94 -1.31 -11.67
N THR A 57 -5.49 -0.10 -11.75
CA THR A 57 -4.79 1.12 -11.37
C THR A 57 -5.77 2.24 -11.03
N THR A 58 -5.34 3.21 -10.24
CA THR A 58 -6.12 4.41 -9.88
C THR A 58 -5.88 5.58 -10.84
N ALA A 59 -5.06 5.39 -11.88
CA ALA A 59 -4.71 6.40 -12.88
C ALA A 59 -4.72 5.81 -14.28
N GLU A 60 -4.78 6.63 -15.33
CA GLU A 60 -4.88 6.15 -16.73
C GLU A 60 -3.81 5.11 -17.14
N SER A 61 -2.58 5.27 -16.64
CA SER A 61 -1.48 4.32 -16.82
C SER A 61 -0.84 3.99 -15.47
N CYS A 62 -0.61 2.70 -15.22
CA CYS A 62 -0.09 2.21 -13.95
C CYS A 62 1.36 2.65 -13.72
N SER A 63 1.78 2.71 -12.46
CA SER A 63 3.13 3.17 -12.08
C SER A 63 4.24 2.38 -12.76
N TYR A 64 4.03 1.08 -12.99
CA TYR A 64 4.96 0.23 -13.72
C TYR A 64 5.09 0.65 -15.19
N CYS A 65 3.98 0.77 -15.92
CA CYS A 65 4.02 1.19 -17.33
C CYS A 65 4.62 2.59 -17.50
N LYS A 66 4.29 3.54 -16.60
CA LYS A 66 4.90 4.88 -16.56
C LYS A 66 6.42 4.81 -16.36
N LEU A 67 6.89 3.97 -15.43
CA LEU A 67 8.32 3.78 -15.18
C LEU A 67 9.03 3.21 -16.42
N MET A 68 8.45 2.19 -17.05
CA MET A 68 9.03 1.53 -18.22
C MET A 68 9.06 2.44 -19.46
N ALA A 69 8.03 3.27 -19.66
CA ALA A 69 8.02 4.26 -20.74
C ALA A 69 9.18 5.27 -20.57
N ARG A 70 9.38 5.78 -19.35
CA ARG A 70 10.51 6.68 -19.04
C ARG A 70 11.87 6.01 -19.26
N ALA A 71 12.02 4.77 -18.81
CA ALA A 71 13.25 4.01 -19.00
C ALA A 71 13.60 3.84 -20.48
N LYS A 72 12.60 3.53 -21.33
CA LYS A 72 12.80 3.42 -22.78
C LYS A 72 13.19 4.74 -23.44
N SER A 73 12.64 5.87 -23.00
CA SER A 73 12.99 7.19 -23.52
C SER A 73 14.37 7.69 -23.07
N ALA A 74 14.89 7.17 -21.96
CA ALA A 74 16.16 7.60 -21.37
C ALA A 74 17.38 6.86 -21.92
N VAL A 75 17.20 5.80 -22.72
CA VAL A 75 18.28 5.11 -23.42
C VAL A 75 18.45 5.76 -24.80
N PRO A 76 19.50 6.56 -25.03
CA PRO A 76 19.84 6.96 -26.38
C PRO A 76 20.25 5.71 -27.17
N HIS A 77 19.67 5.58 -28.37
CA HIS A 77 20.02 4.55 -29.34
C HIS A 77 21.47 4.69 -29.81
#